data_AF-A0A2W4L4K3-F1
#
_entry.id   AF-A0A2W4L4K3-F1
#
_cell.length_a   1.000
_cell.length_b   1.000
_cell.length_c   1.000
_cell.angle_alpha   90.00
_cell.angle_beta   90.00
_cell.angle_gamma   90.00
#
_symmetry.space_group_name_H-M   'P 1'
#
loop_
_entity.id
_entity.type
_entity.pdbx_description
1 polymer ?
#
loop_
_entity_poly.entity_id
_entity_poly.type
_entity_poly.pdbx_seq_one_letter_code
_entity_poly.pdbx_strand_id
1 'polypeptide(L)'
;RGHIFWDELFVFPFLNFRLPELTRALLRYRHRRLPQARRRAASLGMKGALFPWESGSDGREETPRASWNPHAGRWRQDFSSRQYHVNCAIAYNVWHYWQTTGDFGFLASYGAELLFEVARFAASIATYSPADDRYDIRGVMGPDEFHDGYPDQPGWGIDNSAYVNIMTAWTLARALEAHSLLGEHHGDHLWQGLQLSQAELEKWDHISRRLRLHFFPNGIIEQFEGYHELAELDWDDFARRHGDLKTLGMILEAEGDTPNRYQACKQADVLMLLYLFSPEELTELIHRLGYPFDPAIIPDMINFYMQRTSHGSSLSRVAHSWVLARTDRSRSWHLLCEALMNDIANKQGGSTSEGIHLGAMGGTLDILQRGYTGLNARQDMLWLNPMVPDELHCLDIDLRYRGQWLNLRVDPSEVTLRALPGGGKATSKVVIRDKTYELKPGGTITVPRNV
;
A
#
# COMPACT_ATOMS: atom_id res chain seq x y z
N ARG A 1 13.29 -0.87 18.37
CA ARG A 1 12.71 0.36 18.99
C ARG A 1 11.20 0.31 19.18
N GLY A 2 10.49 -0.65 18.57
CA GLY A 2 9.04 -0.79 18.76
C GLY A 2 8.21 0.32 18.09
N HIS A 3 8.80 1.02 17.11
CA HIS A 3 8.12 2.06 16.35
C HIS A 3 7.17 1.45 15.32
N ILE A 4 6.12 2.20 14.98
CA ILE A 4 5.07 1.79 14.06
C ILE A 4 5.23 2.58 12.75
N PHE A 5 5.45 1.84 11.67
CA PHE A 5 5.63 2.34 10.30
C PHE A 5 4.35 2.17 9.48
N TRP A 6 4.44 2.41 8.17
CA TRP A 6 3.39 2.07 7.20
C TRP A 6 3.17 0.55 7.01
N ASP A 7 4.03 -0.30 7.59
CA ASP A 7 3.99 -1.78 7.52
C ASP A 7 2.62 -2.38 7.86
N GLU A 8 1.78 -1.66 8.62
CA GLU A 8 0.37 -2.01 8.84
C GLU A 8 -0.41 -2.27 7.54
N LEU A 9 -0.01 -1.67 6.42
CA LEU A 9 -0.55 -1.90 5.08
C LEU A 9 -0.43 -3.38 4.64
N PHE A 10 0.59 -4.10 5.12
CA PHE A 10 0.80 -5.53 4.84
C PHE A 10 0.12 -6.44 5.88
N VAL A 11 -0.23 -5.91 7.06
CA VAL A 11 -0.74 -6.71 8.18
C VAL A 11 -2.26 -6.62 8.28
N PHE A 12 -2.83 -5.42 8.11
CA PHE A 12 -4.26 -5.18 8.31
C PHE A 12 -5.15 -5.93 7.32
N PRO A 13 -4.78 -6.13 6.05
CA PRO A 13 -5.63 -6.88 5.15
C PRO A 13 -5.86 -8.32 5.62
N PHE A 14 -4.87 -8.94 6.27
CA PHE A 14 -5.06 -10.21 6.96
C PHE A 14 -6.00 -10.07 8.17
N LEU A 15 -5.70 -9.14 9.08
CA LEU A 15 -6.46 -8.96 10.33
C LEU A 15 -7.92 -8.55 10.11
N ASN A 16 -8.23 -7.77 9.09
CA ASN A 16 -9.58 -7.29 8.79
C ASN A 16 -10.58 -8.44 8.63
N PHE A 17 -10.15 -9.54 8.01
CA PHE A 17 -10.98 -10.72 7.81
C PHE A 17 -10.86 -11.76 8.93
N ARG A 18 -10.04 -11.54 9.97
CA ARG A 18 -9.82 -12.54 11.02
C ARG A 18 -10.14 -12.01 12.41
N LEU A 19 -9.51 -10.90 12.75
CA LEU A 19 -9.52 -10.27 14.07
C LEU A 19 -9.70 -8.75 13.89
N PRO A 20 -10.78 -8.27 13.25
CA PRO A 20 -10.95 -6.84 12.96
C PRO A 20 -11.01 -5.97 14.23
N GLU A 21 -11.31 -6.52 15.41
CA GLU A 21 -11.19 -5.81 16.69
C GLU A 21 -9.75 -5.31 16.93
N LEU A 22 -8.74 -6.07 16.50
CA LEU A 22 -7.34 -5.67 16.58
C LEU A 22 -7.06 -4.53 15.61
N THR A 23 -7.48 -4.64 14.33
CA THR A 23 -7.32 -3.52 13.39
C THR A 23 -8.00 -2.26 13.91
N ARG A 24 -9.22 -2.37 14.46
CA ARG A 24 -9.93 -1.26 15.08
C ARG A 24 -9.13 -0.61 16.20
N ALA A 25 -8.51 -1.41 17.07
CA ALA A 25 -7.67 -0.91 18.16
C ALA A 25 -6.40 -0.21 17.64
N LEU A 26 -5.76 -0.75 16.59
CA LEU A 26 -4.56 -0.20 15.97
C LEU A 26 -4.87 1.10 15.19
N LEU A 27 -6.00 1.19 14.50
CA LEU A 27 -6.47 2.45 13.90
C LEU A 27 -6.82 3.49 14.96
N ARG A 28 -7.39 3.08 16.10
CA ARG A 28 -7.58 3.98 17.25
C ARG A 28 -6.26 4.47 17.85
N TYR A 29 -5.17 3.72 17.72
CA TYR A 29 -3.85 4.23 18.06
C TYR A 29 -3.49 5.44 17.18
N ARG A 30 -3.66 5.34 15.85
CA ARG A 30 -3.46 6.48 14.93
C ARG A 30 -4.35 7.67 15.30
N HIS A 31 -5.65 7.43 15.53
CA HIS A 31 -6.60 8.47 15.93
C HIS A 31 -6.17 9.21 17.21
N ARG A 32 -5.72 8.50 18.24
CA ARG A 32 -5.23 9.12 19.49
C ARG A 32 -3.98 9.99 19.31
N ARG A 33 -3.22 9.82 18.22
CA ARG A 33 -2.02 10.60 17.90
C ARG A 33 -2.28 11.68 16.85
N LEU A 34 -3.52 11.78 16.35
CA LEU A 34 -3.92 12.78 15.37
C LEU A 34 -3.61 14.24 15.80
N PRO A 35 -3.79 14.65 17.08
CA PRO A 35 -3.36 16.00 17.50
C PRO A 35 -1.87 16.27 17.27
N GLN A 36 -1.01 15.27 17.45
CA GLN A 36 0.42 15.41 17.22
C GLN A 36 0.76 15.48 15.72
N ALA A 37 0.07 14.69 14.90
CA ALA A 37 0.20 14.75 13.44
C ALA A 37 -0.26 16.11 12.87
N ARG A 38 -1.33 16.70 13.42
CA ARG A 38 -1.78 18.07 13.10
C ARG A 38 -0.73 19.12 13.46
N ARG A 39 -0.14 19.04 14.67
CA ARG A 39 0.95 19.95 15.08
C ARG A 39 2.16 19.84 14.16
N ARG A 40 2.51 18.62 13.73
CA ARG A 40 3.62 18.39 12.80
C ARG A 40 3.34 19.08 11.45
N ALA A 41 2.17 18.85 10.85
CA ALA A 41 1.80 19.51 9.60
C ALA A 41 1.88 21.05 9.74
N ALA A 42 1.27 21.60 10.80
CA ALA A 42 1.30 23.04 11.06
C ALA A 42 2.72 23.60 11.23
N SER A 43 3.64 22.85 11.88
CA SER A 43 5.03 23.26 12.05
C SER A 43 5.82 23.37 10.74
N LEU A 44 5.34 22.70 9.69
CA LEU A 44 5.89 22.75 8.34
C LEU A 44 5.08 23.69 7.42
N GLY A 45 4.14 24.47 7.96
CA GLY A 45 3.26 25.34 7.17
C GLY A 45 2.20 24.60 6.35
N MET A 46 2.01 23.30 6.60
CA MET A 46 1.04 22.45 5.92
C MET A 46 -0.28 22.40 6.70
N LYS A 47 -1.36 21.97 6.04
CA LYS A 47 -2.66 21.75 6.69
C LYS A 47 -2.86 20.26 6.98
N GLY A 48 -3.95 19.92 7.66
CA GLY A 48 -4.31 18.53 7.90
C GLY A 48 -3.46 17.83 8.95
N ALA A 49 -3.27 16.52 8.79
CA ALA A 49 -2.43 15.70 9.64
C ALA A 49 -1.27 15.08 8.85
N LEU A 50 -0.05 15.29 9.34
CA LEU A 50 1.15 14.62 8.87
C LEU A 50 1.62 13.64 9.94
N PHE A 51 1.24 12.37 9.79
CA PHE A 51 1.70 11.30 10.66
C PHE A 51 3.23 11.09 10.53
N PRO A 52 3.91 10.68 11.61
CA PRO A 52 5.33 10.32 11.57
C PRO A 52 5.61 9.12 10.68
N TRP A 53 6.77 9.11 10.02
CA TRP A 53 7.27 7.93 9.33
C TRP A 53 7.54 6.82 10.36
N GLU A 54 8.21 7.18 11.46
CA GLU A 54 8.36 6.31 12.63
C GLU A 54 7.53 6.82 13.80
N SER A 55 6.42 6.12 14.09
CA SER A 55 5.51 6.51 15.16
C SER A 55 5.83 5.80 16.47
N GLY A 56 6.03 6.57 17.54
CA GLY A 56 6.30 6.06 18.90
C GLY A 56 5.10 6.13 19.86
N SER A 57 5.39 6.29 21.15
CA SER A 57 4.37 6.32 22.21
C SER A 57 3.53 7.60 22.18
N ASP A 58 4.10 8.77 21.88
CA ASP A 58 3.41 10.07 21.89
C ASP A 58 2.97 10.57 20.50
N GLY A 59 3.38 9.88 19.43
CA GLY A 59 3.04 10.21 18.04
C GLY A 59 3.91 11.27 17.37
N ARG A 60 5.03 11.69 18.00
CA ARG A 60 6.02 12.55 17.33
C ARG A 60 6.78 11.77 16.26
N GLU A 61 7.49 12.50 15.40
CA GLU A 61 8.44 11.88 14.46
C GLU A 61 9.65 11.35 15.21
N GLU A 62 9.83 10.03 15.18
CA GLU A 62 10.94 9.33 15.84
C GLU A 62 12.01 8.86 14.86
N THR A 63 11.84 9.15 13.55
CA THR A 63 12.82 8.77 12.53
C THR A 63 14.18 9.36 12.85
N PRO A 64 15.24 8.54 12.90
CA PRO A 64 16.61 9.02 13.08
C PRO A 64 16.98 10.07 12.04
N ARG A 65 17.87 10.99 12.39
CA ARG A 65 18.48 11.93 11.41
C ARG A 65 19.64 11.32 10.64
N ALA A 66 20.13 10.17 11.10
CA ALA A 66 21.26 9.47 10.51
C ALA A 66 21.16 7.96 10.77
N SER A 67 21.68 7.18 9.84
CA SER A 67 21.84 5.72 9.93
C SER A 67 23.31 5.34 9.78
N TRP A 68 23.71 4.19 10.34
CA TRP A 68 25.08 3.71 10.26
C TRP A 68 25.28 2.92 8.98
N ASN A 69 26.31 3.24 8.18
CA ASN A 69 26.73 2.40 7.06
C ASN A 69 27.92 1.51 7.48
N PRO A 70 27.73 0.20 7.65
CA PRO A 70 28.82 -0.71 8.02
C PRO A 70 29.86 -0.89 6.92
N HIS A 71 29.50 -0.73 5.63
CA HIS A 71 30.43 -0.86 4.51
C HIS A 71 31.43 0.31 4.45
N ALA A 72 30.99 1.51 4.84
CA ALA A 72 31.80 2.72 4.83
C ALA A 72 32.39 3.10 6.20
N GLY A 73 31.93 2.46 7.28
CA GLY A 73 32.35 2.78 8.65
C GLY A 73 31.98 4.21 9.09
N ARG A 74 30.87 4.77 8.58
CA ARG A 74 30.44 6.14 8.88
C ARG A 74 28.91 6.27 8.99
N TRP A 75 28.48 7.32 9.68
CA TRP A 75 27.07 7.73 9.72
C TRP A 75 26.68 8.45 8.43
N ARG A 76 25.55 8.08 7.83
CA ARG A 76 24.93 8.73 6.68
C ARG A 76 23.67 9.47 7.14
N GLN A 77 23.36 10.58 6.48
CA GLN A 77 22.11 11.30 6.75
C GLN A 77 20.91 10.44 6.34
N ASP A 78 19.83 10.54 7.11
CA ASP A 78 18.58 9.83 6.88
C ASP A 78 17.48 10.84 6.53
N PHE A 79 16.87 10.64 5.36
CA PHE A 79 15.82 11.51 4.81
C PHE A 79 14.44 10.85 4.84
N SER A 80 14.30 9.67 5.46
CA SER A 80 13.07 8.85 5.43
C SER A 80 11.85 9.56 6.00
N SER A 81 12.04 10.60 6.83
CA SER A 81 10.96 11.46 7.32
C SER A 81 10.19 12.21 6.21
N ARG A 82 10.71 12.23 4.97
CA ARG A 82 10.04 12.73 3.75
C ARG A 82 9.05 11.72 3.12
N GLN A 83 8.97 10.50 3.63
CA GLN A 83 8.00 9.48 3.19
C GLN A 83 6.60 9.79 3.71
N TYR A 84 6.01 10.87 3.18
CA TYR A 84 4.68 11.34 3.57
C TYR A 84 3.57 10.36 3.19
N HIS A 85 3.88 9.36 2.36
CA HIS A 85 2.94 8.33 1.92
C HIS A 85 2.40 7.44 3.04
N VAL A 86 3.04 7.42 4.23
CA VAL A 86 2.46 6.81 5.44
C VAL A 86 1.04 7.31 5.73
N ASN A 87 0.74 8.58 5.41
CA ASN A 87 -0.60 9.14 5.56
C ASN A 87 -1.60 8.46 4.61
N CYS A 88 -1.22 8.21 3.36
CA CYS A 88 -2.06 7.49 2.41
C CYS A 88 -2.26 6.03 2.81
N ALA A 89 -1.23 5.38 3.40
CA ALA A 89 -1.38 4.03 3.95
C ALA A 89 -2.39 3.99 5.11
N ILE A 90 -2.39 4.99 5.99
CA ILE A 90 -3.39 5.11 7.07
C ILE A 90 -4.80 5.29 6.49
N ALA A 91 -4.97 6.17 5.48
CA ALA A 91 -6.25 6.33 4.81
C ALA A 91 -6.73 5.03 4.14
N TYR A 92 -5.82 4.31 3.49
CA TYR A 92 -6.07 3.00 2.90
C TYR A 92 -6.59 2.00 3.93
N ASN A 93 -5.88 1.89 5.05
CA ASN A 93 -6.22 1.01 6.15
C ASN A 93 -7.59 1.32 6.76
N VAL A 94 -7.93 2.60 6.96
CA VAL A 94 -9.24 3.02 7.47
C VAL A 94 -10.36 2.61 6.52
N TRP A 95 -10.21 2.89 5.22
CA TRP A 95 -11.23 2.60 4.23
C TRP A 95 -11.47 1.09 4.09
N HIS A 96 -10.40 0.31 3.97
CA HIS A 96 -10.51 -1.15 3.81
C HIS A 96 -11.02 -1.82 5.09
N TYR A 97 -10.68 -1.30 6.27
CA TYR A 97 -11.29 -1.76 7.52
C TYR A 97 -12.82 -1.59 7.48
N TRP A 98 -13.32 -0.42 7.09
CA TRP A 98 -14.75 -0.17 6.98
C TRP A 98 -15.40 -1.06 5.91
N GLN A 99 -14.82 -1.18 4.71
CA GLN A 99 -15.34 -2.02 3.64
C GLN A 99 -15.51 -3.49 4.07
N THR A 100 -14.50 -4.04 4.76
CA THR A 100 -14.53 -5.43 5.25
C THR A 100 -15.52 -5.63 6.40
N THR A 101 -15.61 -4.68 7.34
CA THR A 101 -16.36 -4.88 8.59
C THR A 101 -17.78 -4.32 8.57
N GLY A 102 -18.04 -3.33 7.74
CA GLY A 102 -19.25 -2.51 7.81
C GLY A 102 -19.39 -1.72 9.11
N ASP A 103 -18.32 -1.53 9.90
CA ASP A 103 -18.38 -0.80 11.18
C ASP A 103 -18.55 0.71 10.93
N PHE A 104 -19.79 1.12 10.67
CA PHE A 104 -20.17 2.52 10.47
C PHE A 104 -19.90 3.36 11.72
N GLY A 105 -20.08 2.78 12.91
CA GLY A 105 -19.79 3.47 14.17
C GLY A 105 -18.31 3.85 14.29
N PHE A 106 -17.39 2.98 13.89
CA PHE A 106 -15.97 3.31 13.77
C PHE A 106 -15.72 4.38 12.71
N LEU A 107 -16.32 4.26 11.52
CA LEU A 107 -16.15 5.24 10.45
C LEU A 107 -16.57 6.64 10.91
N ALA A 108 -17.77 6.78 11.48
CA ALA A 108 -18.29 8.06 11.96
C ALA A 108 -17.52 8.63 13.15
N SER A 109 -17.04 7.78 14.07
CA SER A 109 -16.39 8.23 15.32
C SER A 109 -14.88 8.49 15.19
N TYR A 110 -14.19 7.81 14.27
CA TYR A 110 -12.72 7.83 14.18
C TYR A 110 -12.21 7.85 12.74
N GLY A 111 -12.79 7.02 11.88
CA GLY A 111 -12.29 6.82 10.51
C GLY A 111 -12.40 8.07 9.64
N ALA A 112 -13.53 8.76 9.70
CA ALA A 112 -13.80 9.97 8.94
C ALA A 112 -12.80 11.09 9.27
N GLU A 113 -12.55 11.33 10.56
CA GLU A 113 -11.59 12.32 11.02
C GLU A 113 -10.15 12.00 10.54
N LEU A 114 -9.75 10.72 10.59
CA LEU A 114 -8.46 10.29 10.02
C LEU A 114 -8.40 10.54 8.51
N LEU A 115 -9.41 10.11 7.75
CA LEU A 115 -9.46 10.27 6.29
C LEU A 115 -9.42 11.74 5.88
N PHE A 116 -10.24 12.58 6.51
CA PHE A 116 -10.38 13.99 6.14
C PHE A 116 -9.14 14.80 6.48
N GLU A 117 -8.47 14.52 7.61
CA GLU A 117 -7.23 15.21 7.95
C GLU A 117 -6.05 14.78 7.09
N VAL A 118 -6.00 13.51 6.68
CA VAL A 118 -5.04 13.05 5.66
C VAL A 118 -5.33 13.71 4.30
N ALA A 119 -6.59 13.76 3.88
CA ALA A 119 -6.99 14.43 2.64
C ALA A 119 -6.61 15.92 2.64
N ARG A 120 -6.85 16.61 3.76
CA ARG A 120 -6.45 18.01 3.96
C ARG A 120 -4.94 18.21 3.88
N PHE A 121 -4.16 17.28 4.44
CA PHE A 121 -2.70 17.30 4.31
C PHE A 121 -2.27 17.11 2.86
N ALA A 122 -2.77 16.07 2.19
CA ALA A 122 -2.42 15.77 0.81
C ALA A 122 -2.78 16.93 -0.14
N ALA A 123 -3.95 17.55 0.05
CA ALA A 123 -4.37 18.73 -0.70
C ALA A 123 -3.59 20.01 -0.38
N SER A 124 -2.83 20.03 0.73
CA SER A 124 -1.99 21.16 1.12
C SER A 124 -0.59 21.12 0.53
N ILE A 125 -0.09 19.93 0.18
CA ILE A 125 1.21 19.75 -0.48
C ILE A 125 1.11 19.69 -2.02
N ALA A 126 -0.10 19.54 -2.56
CA ALA A 126 -0.36 19.58 -3.99
C ALA A 126 -0.33 21.04 -4.51
N THR A 127 0.57 21.30 -5.46
CA THR A 127 0.76 22.62 -6.09
C THR A 127 0.11 22.63 -7.47
N TYR A 128 -0.76 23.60 -7.75
CA TYR A 128 -1.43 23.70 -9.05
C TYR A 128 -0.51 24.33 -10.11
N SER A 129 -0.47 23.70 -11.28
CA SER A 129 0.13 24.20 -12.53
C SER A 129 -0.99 24.63 -13.47
N PRO A 130 -1.22 25.95 -13.65
CA PRO A 130 -2.25 26.45 -14.58
C PRO A 130 -1.93 26.19 -16.06
N ALA A 131 -0.65 25.97 -16.39
CA ALA A 131 -0.20 25.82 -17.78
C ALA A 131 -0.80 24.58 -18.46
N ASP A 132 -1.04 23.52 -17.69
CA ASP A 132 -1.54 22.24 -18.17
C ASP A 132 -2.69 21.66 -17.32
N ASP A 133 -3.27 22.47 -16.43
CA ASP A 133 -4.36 22.07 -15.52
C ASP A 133 -4.01 20.81 -14.70
N ARG A 134 -2.79 20.78 -14.14
CA ARG A 134 -2.28 19.66 -13.34
C ARG A 134 -1.88 20.09 -11.94
N TYR A 135 -1.76 19.11 -11.05
CA TYR A 135 -1.17 19.26 -9.72
C TYR A 135 0.12 18.48 -9.61
N ASP A 136 1.12 19.09 -9.00
CA ASP A 136 2.40 18.46 -8.66
C ASP A 136 2.51 18.24 -7.16
N ILE A 137 3.09 17.11 -6.76
CA ILE A 137 3.55 16.87 -5.39
C ILE A 137 5.07 16.74 -5.45
N ARG A 138 5.77 17.59 -4.71
CA ARG A 138 7.22 17.79 -4.86
C ARG A 138 7.98 17.55 -3.56
N GLY A 139 9.26 17.17 -3.68
CA GLY A 139 10.17 17.00 -2.55
C GLY A 139 9.78 15.89 -1.57
N VAL A 140 9.12 14.84 -2.08
CA VAL A 140 8.68 13.67 -1.30
C VAL A 140 9.65 12.51 -1.50
N MET A 141 9.46 11.43 -0.74
CA MET A 141 10.13 10.15 -0.99
C MET A 141 9.03 9.08 -1.15
N GLY A 142 9.18 8.22 -2.17
CA GLY A 142 8.29 7.08 -2.39
C GLY A 142 8.60 5.90 -1.48
N PRO A 143 7.91 4.76 -1.64
CA PRO A 143 8.29 3.50 -1.01
C PRO A 143 9.73 3.07 -1.30
N ASP A 144 10.28 3.39 -2.46
CA ASP A 144 11.68 3.14 -2.76
C ASP A 144 12.58 4.17 -2.08
N GLU A 145 13.16 3.78 -0.95
CA GLU A 145 14.02 4.64 -0.13
C GLU A 145 15.41 4.89 -0.73
N PHE A 146 15.71 4.33 -1.91
CA PHE A 146 16.93 4.67 -2.63
C PHE A 146 16.89 6.09 -3.19
N HIS A 147 15.72 6.56 -3.64
CA HIS A 147 15.58 7.89 -4.25
C HIS A 147 15.19 8.93 -3.22
N ASP A 148 16.18 9.47 -2.53
CA ASP A 148 16.00 10.58 -1.56
C ASP A 148 16.06 11.98 -2.19
N GLY A 149 16.32 12.04 -3.48
CA GLY A 149 16.41 13.25 -4.30
C GLY A 149 16.98 12.93 -5.68
N TYR A 150 17.18 13.97 -6.49
CA TYR A 150 17.85 13.86 -7.79
C TYR A 150 19.38 13.72 -7.62
N PRO A 151 20.12 13.20 -8.63
CA PRO A 151 21.57 13.02 -8.55
C PRO A 151 22.37 14.26 -8.12
N ASP A 152 21.92 15.44 -8.52
CA ASP A 152 22.52 16.75 -8.24
C ASP A 152 21.98 17.39 -6.95
N GLN A 153 20.88 16.85 -6.40
CA GLN A 153 20.16 17.40 -5.25
C GLN A 153 19.74 16.28 -4.27
N PRO A 154 20.69 15.49 -3.72
CA PRO A 154 20.38 14.43 -2.77
C PRO A 154 19.70 14.98 -1.50
N GLY A 155 18.74 14.24 -0.96
CA GLY A 155 18.00 14.60 0.25
C GLY A 155 16.94 15.70 0.10
N TRP A 156 16.75 16.25 -1.09
CA TRP A 156 15.69 17.24 -1.38
C TRP A 156 14.32 16.61 -1.67
N GLY A 157 14.28 15.29 -1.88
CA GLY A 157 13.11 14.53 -2.34
C GLY A 157 12.97 14.54 -3.86
N ILE A 158 12.13 13.65 -4.35
CA ILE A 158 11.74 13.49 -5.75
C ILE A 158 10.38 14.15 -6.00
N ASP A 159 10.13 14.52 -7.24
CA ASP A 159 8.88 15.13 -7.66
C ASP A 159 7.99 14.12 -8.38
N ASN A 160 6.68 14.23 -8.16
CA ASN A 160 5.65 13.47 -8.87
C ASN A 160 5.84 11.95 -8.85
N SER A 161 6.21 11.40 -7.68
CA SER A 161 6.20 9.95 -7.46
C SER A 161 4.85 9.35 -7.84
N ALA A 162 4.85 8.36 -8.74
CA ALA A 162 3.63 7.73 -9.23
C ALA A 162 2.83 7.08 -8.09
N TYR A 163 3.52 6.40 -7.16
CA TYR A 163 2.89 5.83 -5.98
C TYR A 163 2.20 6.90 -5.13
N VAL A 164 2.92 7.98 -4.79
CA VAL A 164 2.39 9.07 -3.94
C VAL A 164 1.20 9.76 -4.62
N ASN A 165 1.30 10.05 -5.91
CA ASN A 165 0.27 10.76 -6.66
C ASN A 165 -0.99 9.91 -6.83
N ILE A 166 -0.87 8.62 -7.21
CA ILE A 166 -2.03 7.73 -7.34
C ILE A 166 -2.69 7.46 -5.97
N MET A 167 -1.89 7.23 -4.92
CA MET A 167 -2.42 7.05 -3.58
C MET A 167 -3.07 8.32 -3.01
N THR A 168 -2.57 9.50 -3.38
CA THR A 168 -3.21 10.77 -3.03
C THR A 168 -4.56 10.91 -3.75
N ALA A 169 -4.58 10.65 -5.06
CA ALA A 169 -5.81 10.69 -5.85
C ALA A 169 -6.88 9.75 -5.30
N TRP A 170 -6.48 8.52 -4.99
CA TRP A 170 -7.33 7.53 -4.36
C TRP A 170 -7.81 8.03 -2.99
N THR A 171 -6.92 8.53 -2.13
CA THR A 171 -7.27 9.03 -0.78
C THR A 171 -8.30 10.15 -0.82
N LEU A 172 -8.12 11.13 -1.72
CA LEU A 172 -9.05 12.24 -1.89
C LEU A 172 -10.41 11.76 -2.40
N ALA A 173 -10.44 10.82 -3.35
CA ALA A 173 -11.68 10.22 -3.83
C ALA A 173 -12.42 9.46 -2.70
N ARG A 174 -11.70 8.72 -1.87
CA ARG A 174 -12.28 8.01 -0.71
C ARG A 174 -12.75 8.94 0.40
N ALA A 175 -12.08 10.06 0.62
CA ALA A 175 -12.55 11.09 1.55
C ALA A 175 -13.88 11.71 1.08
N LEU A 176 -14.02 11.99 -0.22
CA LEU A 176 -15.30 12.46 -0.79
C LEU A 176 -16.41 11.41 -0.65
N GLU A 177 -16.08 10.15 -0.88
CA GLU A 177 -17.03 9.04 -0.74
C GLU A 177 -17.46 8.86 0.72
N ALA A 178 -16.51 8.88 1.67
CA ALA A 178 -16.82 8.86 3.10
C ALA A 178 -17.70 10.05 3.51
N HIS A 179 -17.45 11.25 2.99
CA HIS A 179 -18.30 12.41 3.23
C HIS A 179 -19.74 12.19 2.73
N SER A 180 -19.92 11.65 1.52
CA SER A 180 -21.25 11.32 0.98
C SER A 180 -21.98 10.29 1.84
N LEU A 181 -21.29 9.19 2.17
CA LEU A 181 -21.85 8.10 3.00
C LEU A 181 -22.31 8.60 4.37
N LEU A 182 -21.51 9.45 5.02
CA LEU A 182 -21.85 10.01 6.31
C LEU A 182 -23.00 11.03 6.22
N GLY A 183 -23.09 11.78 5.11
CA GLY A 183 -24.16 12.75 4.87
C GLY A 183 -25.54 12.13 4.68
N GLU A 184 -25.62 10.95 4.05
CA GLU A 184 -26.87 10.18 3.89
C GLU A 184 -27.38 9.63 5.24
N HIS A 185 -26.47 9.34 6.17
CA HIS A 185 -26.80 8.90 7.51
C HIS A 185 -27.00 10.12 8.44
N HIS A 186 -28.22 10.70 8.39
CA HIS A 186 -28.67 11.91 9.12
C HIS A 186 -28.49 11.95 10.67
N GLY A 187 -27.86 10.95 11.30
CA GLY A 187 -27.89 10.74 12.76
C GLY A 187 -26.67 11.16 13.58
N ASP A 188 -25.48 11.32 12.99
CA ASP A 188 -24.24 11.46 13.79
C ASP A 188 -23.62 12.87 13.68
N HIS A 189 -23.92 13.72 14.66
CA HIS A 189 -23.29 15.04 14.85
C HIS A 189 -21.76 14.98 15.09
N LEU A 190 -21.20 13.78 15.31
CA LEU A 190 -19.81 13.55 15.68
C LEU A 190 -18.82 14.01 14.60
N TRP A 191 -19.12 13.79 13.31
CA TRP A 191 -18.21 14.13 12.22
C TRP A 191 -18.45 15.55 11.67
N GLN A 192 -19.59 16.18 11.97
CA GLN A 192 -19.91 17.56 11.58
C GLN A 192 -18.95 18.59 12.22
N GLY A 193 -18.31 18.24 13.33
CA GLY A 193 -17.29 19.05 13.99
C GLY A 193 -16.01 19.29 13.16
N LEU A 194 -15.81 18.57 12.05
CA LEU A 194 -14.65 18.69 11.17
C LEU A 194 -14.72 19.90 10.22
N GLN A 195 -15.89 20.56 10.15
CA GLN A 195 -16.13 21.83 9.44
C GLN A 195 -15.61 21.84 7.98
N LEU A 196 -15.87 20.75 7.24
CA LEU A 196 -15.52 20.69 5.82
C LEU A 196 -16.38 21.68 5.02
N SER A 197 -15.71 22.52 4.24
CA SER A 197 -16.39 23.47 3.34
C SER A 197 -16.59 22.87 1.96
N GLN A 198 -17.64 23.31 1.25
CA GLN A 198 -17.88 22.90 -0.14
C GLN A 198 -16.67 23.17 -1.05
N ALA A 199 -16.00 24.31 -0.87
CA ALA A 199 -14.78 24.66 -1.62
C ALA A 199 -13.60 23.71 -1.34
N GLU A 200 -13.50 23.18 -0.10
CA GLU A 200 -12.49 22.18 0.24
C GLU A 200 -12.77 20.86 -0.49
N LEU A 201 -14.03 20.42 -0.51
CA LEU A 201 -14.46 19.20 -1.23
C LEU A 201 -14.25 19.33 -2.75
N GLU A 202 -14.61 20.47 -3.34
CA GLU A 202 -14.40 20.75 -4.77
C GLU A 202 -12.90 20.75 -5.13
N LYS A 203 -12.06 21.34 -4.28
CA LYS A 203 -10.60 21.30 -4.45
C LYS A 203 -10.08 19.86 -4.39
N TRP A 204 -10.58 19.04 -3.45
CA TRP A 204 -10.19 17.63 -3.36
C TRP A 204 -10.58 16.84 -4.61
N ASP A 205 -11.78 17.05 -5.15
CA ASP A 205 -12.21 16.36 -6.37
C ASP A 205 -11.32 16.76 -7.56
N HIS A 206 -11.01 18.05 -7.71
CA HIS A 206 -10.13 18.53 -8.79
C HIS A 206 -8.72 17.95 -8.70
N ILE A 207 -8.09 17.99 -7.51
CA ILE A 207 -6.77 17.38 -7.31
C ILE A 207 -6.81 15.88 -7.62
N SER A 208 -7.84 15.16 -7.15
CA SER A 208 -7.98 13.71 -7.36
C SER A 208 -8.06 13.28 -8.83
N ARG A 209 -8.25 14.22 -9.75
CA ARG A 209 -8.35 13.99 -11.20
C ARG A 209 -7.20 14.58 -11.99
N ARG A 210 -6.32 15.35 -11.35
CA ARG A 210 -5.35 16.22 -12.05
C ARG A 210 -3.92 16.09 -11.55
N LEU A 211 -3.61 15.17 -10.64
CA LEU A 211 -2.22 14.90 -10.26
C LEU A 211 -1.39 14.41 -11.47
N ARG A 212 -0.14 14.85 -11.53
CA ARG A 212 0.78 14.51 -12.63
C ARG A 212 1.25 13.07 -12.55
N LEU A 213 1.32 12.40 -13.70
CA LEU A 213 1.99 11.11 -13.86
C LEU A 213 2.91 11.19 -15.08
N HIS A 214 4.02 10.45 -15.01
CA HIS A 214 4.98 10.32 -16.10
C HIS A 214 5.00 8.88 -16.59
N PHE A 215 5.29 8.70 -17.87
CA PHE A 215 5.26 7.41 -18.54
C PHE A 215 6.44 7.33 -19.51
N PHE A 216 7.07 6.17 -19.54
CA PHE A 216 7.99 5.80 -20.60
C PHE A 216 7.26 5.77 -21.96
N PRO A 217 7.98 5.92 -23.09
CA PRO A 217 7.38 5.88 -24.43
C PRO A 217 6.58 4.60 -24.73
N ASN A 218 6.87 3.48 -24.06
CA ASN A 218 6.16 2.21 -24.20
C ASN A 218 4.89 2.11 -23.32
N GLY A 219 4.56 3.14 -22.54
CA GLY A 219 3.37 3.18 -21.67
C GLY A 219 3.60 2.67 -20.24
N ILE A 220 4.82 2.24 -19.88
CA ILE A 220 5.15 1.92 -18.48
C ILE A 220 5.12 3.22 -17.65
N ILE A 221 4.50 3.18 -16.47
CA ILE A 221 4.48 4.31 -15.54
C ILE A 221 5.90 4.53 -15.00
N GLU A 222 6.42 5.75 -15.08
CA GLU A 222 7.69 6.13 -14.43
C GLU A 222 7.51 6.20 -12.91
N GLN A 223 8.53 5.80 -12.16
CA GLN A 223 8.48 5.83 -10.69
C GLN A 223 8.30 7.26 -10.15
N PHE A 224 8.95 8.23 -10.80
CA PHE A 224 8.84 9.66 -10.52
C PHE A 224 9.29 10.47 -11.74
N GLU A 225 9.08 11.78 -11.71
CA GLU A 225 9.45 12.68 -12.81
C GLU A 225 10.96 12.64 -13.08
N GLY A 226 11.35 12.23 -14.29
CA GLY A 226 12.76 12.15 -14.70
C GLY A 226 13.43 10.80 -14.39
N TYR A 227 12.68 9.78 -13.93
CA TYR A 227 13.26 8.46 -13.65
C TYR A 227 13.92 7.83 -14.88
N HIS A 228 13.35 8.04 -16.07
CA HIS A 228 13.91 7.55 -17.34
C HIS A 228 15.27 8.14 -17.70
N GLU A 229 15.66 9.28 -17.13
CA GLU A 229 16.95 9.94 -17.37
C GLU A 229 18.08 9.32 -16.54
N LEU A 230 17.75 8.53 -15.52
CA LEU A 230 18.72 7.84 -14.69
C LEU A 230 19.42 6.72 -15.48
N ALA A 231 20.66 6.43 -15.10
CA ALA A 231 21.45 5.38 -15.73
C ALA A 231 20.93 3.99 -15.36
N GLU A 232 21.21 3.00 -16.21
CA GLU A 232 21.05 1.60 -15.80
C GLU A 232 22.20 1.18 -14.89
N LEU A 233 21.89 0.40 -13.85
CA LEU A 233 22.90 -0.23 -13.00
C LEU A 233 23.42 -1.50 -13.68
N ASP A 234 24.73 -1.71 -13.69
CA ASP A 234 25.33 -3.00 -14.07
C ASP A 234 25.15 -4.02 -12.93
N TRP A 235 23.96 -4.62 -12.86
CA TRP A 235 23.59 -5.58 -11.82
C TRP A 235 24.54 -6.78 -11.76
N ASP A 236 24.99 -7.28 -12.90
CA ASP A 236 25.85 -8.45 -13.00
C ASP A 236 27.26 -8.14 -12.47
N ASP A 237 27.80 -6.96 -12.77
CA ASP A 237 29.08 -6.53 -12.21
C ASP A 237 29.00 -6.31 -10.69
N PHE A 238 27.97 -5.62 -10.21
CA PHE A 238 27.77 -5.41 -8.77
C PHE A 238 27.59 -6.74 -8.02
N ALA A 239 26.80 -7.67 -8.57
CA ALA A 239 26.60 -8.99 -7.97
C ALA A 239 27.90 -9.81 -7.95
N ARG A 240 28.73 -9.73 -8.99
CA ARG A 240 30.05 -10.40 -9.00
C ARG A 240 31.01 -9.82 -7.95
N ARG A 241 30.98 -8.51 -7.72
CA ARG A 241 31.87 -7.84 -6.74
C ARG A 241 31.42 -8.01 -5.29
N HIS A 242 30.11 -7.94 -5.04
CA HIS A 242 29.55 -7.82 -3.69
C HIS A 242 28.67 -8.98 -3.25
N GLY A 243 28.29 -9.87 -4.17
CA GLY A 243 27.37 -10.98 -3.90
C GLY A 243 25.93 -10.49 -3.76
N ASP A 244 25.38 -10.58 -2.54
CA ASP A 244 23.99 -10.20 -2.26
C ASP A 244 23.82 -8.67 -2.23
N LEU A 245 22.95 -8.15 -3.09
CA LEU A 245 22.73 -6.72 -3.29
C LEU A 245 21.63 -6.13 -2.38
N LYS A 246 21.13 -6.85 -1.36
CA LYS A 246 20.17 -6.29 -0.37
C LYS A 246 20.62 -4.95 0.24
N THR A 247 21.92 -4.74 0.40
CA THR A 247 22.48 -3.49 0.96
C THR A 247 23.04 -2.56 -0.12
N LEU A 248 22.57 -2.67 -1.37
CA LEU A 248 23.08 -1.91 -2.52
C LEU A 248 23.25 -0.40 -2.26
N GLY A 249 22.26 0.26 -1.65
CA GLY A 249 22.37 1.69 -1.34
C GLY A 249 23.48 2.04 -0.33
N MET A 250 23.89 1.10 0.51
CA MET A 250 25.04 1.23 1.42
C MET A 250 26.37 0.89 0.71
N ILE A 251 26.35 -0.09 -0.19
CA ILE A 251 27.50 -0.45 -1.03
C ILE A 251 27.90 0.72 -1.93
N LEU A 252 26.93 1.29 -2.67
CA LEU A 252 27.15 2.45 -3.55
C LEU A 252 27.71 3.63 -2.76
N GLU A 253 27.15 3.93 -1.59
CA GLU A 253 27.63 5.03 -0.74
C GLU A 253 29.08 4.82 -0.27
N ALA A 254 29.47 3.58 0.05
CA ALA A 254 30.83 3.24 0.42
C ALA A 254 31.82 3.42 -0.75
N GLU A 255 31.36 3.20 -1.99
CA GLU A 255 32.11 3.42 -3.23
C GLU A 255 32.11 4.90 -3.69
N GLY A 256 31.52 5.81 -2.91
CA GLY A 256 31.43 7.24 -3.25
C GLY A 256 30.38 7.55 -4.32
N ASP A 257 29.42 6.63 -4.50
CA ASP A 257 28.33 6.73 -5.46
C ASP A 257 26.97 6.80 -4.75
N THR A 258 25.88 6.92 -5.51
CA THR A 258 24.52 7.02 -4.95
C THR A 258 23.51 6.26 -5.81
N PRO A 259 22.53 5.57 -5.20
CA PRO A 259 21.45 4.96 -5.96
C PRO A 259 20.57 6.00 -6.68
N ASN A 260 20.58 7.27 -6.29
CA ASN A 260 19.85 8.35 -6.99
C ASN A 260 20.25 8.48 -8.48
N ARG A 261 21.41 7.97 -8.89
CA ARG A 261 21.91 7.99 -10.28
C ARG A 261 21.36 6.89 -11.16
N TYR A 262 20.70 5.89 -10.57
CA TYR A 262 20.34 4.66 -11.27
C TYR A 262 18.84 4.39 -11.23
N GLN A 263 18.36 3.71 -12.27
CA GLN A 263 17.07 3.03 -12.29
C GLN A 263 17.13 1.76 -11.42
N ALA A 264 17.39 1.92 -10.13
CA ALA A 264 17.53 0.82 -9.18
C ALA A 264 16.63 1.05 -7.97
N CYS A 265 15.90 0.01 -7.56
CA CYS A 265 14.92 0.06 -6.49
C CYS A 265 15.34 -0.79 -5.28
N LYS A 266 15.11 -0.27 -4.08
CA LYS A 266 15.26 -1.02 -2.82
C LYS A 266 14.15 -2.06 -2.66
N GLN A 267 12.93 -1.65 -2.96
CA GLN A 267 11.70 -2.41 -2.76
C GLN A 267 10.65 -2.00 -3.79
N ALA A 268 9.48 -2.64 -3.75
CA ALA A 268 8.39 -2.26 -4.65
C ALA A 268 7.96 -0.81 -4.40
N ASP A 269 7.84 -0.03 -5.47
CA ASP A 269 7.31 1.35 -5.48
C ASP A 269 6.13 1.45 -6.46
N VAL A 270 6.39 1.51 -7.78
CA VAL A 270 5.31 1.40 -8.79
C VAL A 270 4.57 0.07 -8.64
N LEU A 271 5.30 -1.03 -8.38
CA LEU A 271 4.69 -2.34 -8.16
C LEU A 271 3.85 -2.41 -6.87
N MET A 272 4.01 -1.48 -5.91
CA MET A 272 3.09 -1.39 -4.78
C MET A 272 1.67 -0.99 -5.23
N LEU A 273 1.51 -0.30 -6.36
CA LEU A 273 0.18 0.01 -6.89
C LEU A 273 -0.56 -1.27 -7.30
N LEU A 274 0.14 -2.26 -7.86
CA LEU A 274 -0.42 -3.59 -8.18
C LEU A 274 -0.59 -4.48 -6.93
N TYR A 275 0.11 -4.17 -5.84
CA TYR A 275 -0.14 -4.80 -4.55
C TYR A 275 -1.47 -4.30 -3.94
N LEU A 276 -1.77 -3.02 -4.09
CA LEU A 276 -2.94 -2.37 -3.47
C LEU A 276 -4.19 -2.44 -4.33
N PHE A 277 -4.05 -2.38 -5.64
CA PHE A 277 -5.16 -2.27 -6.57
C PHE A 277 -5.13 -3.44 -7.57
N SER A 278 -6.32 -3.96 -7.88
CA SER A 278 -6.48 -4.82 -9.06
C SER A 278 -6.11 -4.05 -10.34
N PRO A 279 -5.75 -4.75 -11.45
CA PRO A 279 -5.53 -4.12 -12.75
C PRO A 279 -6.67 -3.19 -13.16
N GLU A 280 -7.91 -3.58 -12.88
CA GLU A 280 -9.11 -2.79 -13.18
C GLU A 280 -9.16 -1.51 -12.35
N GLU A 281 -8.96 -1.61 -11.02
CA GLU A 281 -8.95 -0.45 -10.12
C GLU A 281 -7.81 0.53 -10.45
N LEU A 282 -6.61 0.03 -10.76
CA LEU A 282 -5.48 0.87 -11.14
C LEU A 282 -5.76 1.60 -12.46
N THR A 283 -6.32 0.90 -13.44
CA THR A 283 -6.71 1.47 -14.73
C THR A 283 -7.76 2.56 -14.57
N GLU A 284 -8.80 2.31 -13.76
CA GLU A 284 -9.83 3.31 -13.43
C GLU A 284 -9.24 4.55 -12.75
N LEU A 285 -8.28 4.37 -11.83
CA LEU A 285 -7.60 5.49 -11.15
C LEU A 285 -6.77 6.34 -12.14
N ILE A 286 -6.01 5.71 -13.03
CA ILE A 286 -5.18 6.42 -14.03
C ILE A 286 -6.07 7.13 -15.05
N HIS A 287 -7.15 6.49 -15.51
CA HIS A 287 -8.15 7.13 -16.37
C HIS A 287 -8.83 8.31 -15.66
N ARG A 288 -9.16 8.19 -14.36
CA ARG A 288 -9.70 9.29 -13.56
C ARG A 288 -8.72 10.46 -13.45
N LEU A 289 -7.42 10.19 -13.40
CA LEU A 289 -6.35 11.19 -13.48
C LEU A 289 -6.20 11.82 -14.87
N GLY A 290 -6.96 11.35 -15.87
CA GLY A 290 -6.98 11.90 -17.22
C GLY A 290 -5.77 11.49 -18.06
N TYR A 291 -5.25 10.27 -17.86
CA TYR A 291 -4.24 9.64 -18.72
C TYR A 291 -4.81 8.37 -19.34
N PRO A 292 -4.52 8.06 -20.61
CA PRO A 292 -4.81 6.75 -21.17
C PRO A 292 -3.92 5.69 -20.51
N PHE A 293 -4.46 4.51 -20.24
CA PHE A 293 -3.67 3.39 -19.71
C PHE A 293 -4.21 2.07 -20.26
N ASP A 294 -3.35 1.35 -20.98
CA ASP A 294 -3.67 0.01 -21.47
C ASP A 294 -3.18 -1.03 -20.45
N PRO A 295 -4.06 -1.77 -19.75
CA PRO A 295 -3.65 -2.78 -18.78
C PRO A 295 -2.82 -3.92 -19.40
N ALA A 296 -2.77 -4.07 -20.73
CA ALA A 296 -1.89 -5.00 -21.40
C ALA A 296 -0.39 -4.74 -21.14
N ILE A 297 -0.01 -3.52 -20.72
CA ILE A 297 1.38 -3.18 -20.36
C ILE A 297 1.81 -3.70 -18.99
N ILE A 298 0.85 -4.13 -18.14
CA ILE A 298 1.13 -4.52 -16.75
C ILE A 298 2.20 -5.64 -16.64
N PRO A 299 2.17 -6.72 -17.43
CA PRO A 299 3.22 -7.74 -17.39
C PRO A 299 4.62 -7.18 -17.70
N ASP A 300 4.74 -6.26 -18.66
CA ASP A 300 6.01 -5.63 -19.01
C ASP A 300 6.48 -4.67 -17.91
N MET A 301 5.56 -3.92 -17.30
CA MET A 301 5.83 -3.09 -16.12
C MET A 301 6.33 -3.93 -14.94
N ILE A 302 5.73 -5.10 -14.68
CA ILE A 302 6.19 -6.04 -13.66
C ILE A 302 7.62 -6.47 -13.96
N ASN A 303 7.89 -6.94 -15.17
CA ASN A 303 9.23 -7.40 -15.57
C ASN A 303 10.28 -6.28 -15.47
N PHE A 304 9.94 -5.07 -15.91
CA PHE A 304 10.81 -3.90 -15.88
C PHE A 304 11.30 -3.56 -14.47
N TYR A 305 10.38 -3.44 -13.51
CA TYR A 305 10.73 -3.10 -12.12
C TYR A 305 11.30 -4.29 -11.34
N MET A 306 10.88 -5.53 -11.65
CA MET A 306 11.47 -6.75 -11.06
C MET A 306 12.97 -6.87 -11.37
N GLN A 307 13.40 -6.54 -12.60
CA GLN A 307 14.81 -6.58 -13.00
C GLN A 307 15.66 -5.49 -12.34
N ARG A 308 15.02 -4.44 -11.82
CA ARG A 308 15.66 -3.27 -11.21
C ARG A 308 15.59 -3.27 -9.68
N THR A 309 15.12 -4.34 -9.05
CA THR A 309 14.89 -4.36 -7.60
C THR A 309 15.93 -5.21 -6.86
N SER A 310 16.62 -4.61 -5.89
CA SER A 310 17.64 -5.28 -5.06
C SER A 310 17.08 -6.14 -3.91
N HIS A 311 15.79 -5.99 -3.62
CA HIS A 311 15.09 -6.62 -2.49
C HIS A 311 15.75 -6.34 -1.13
N GLY A 312 16.24 -5.10 -0.93
CA GLY A 312 16.88 -4.65 0.31
C GLY A 312 15.98 -4.51 1.53
N SER A 313 14.67 -4.70 1.35
CA SER A 313 13.67 -4.70 2.42
C SER A 313 13.00 -6.06 2.55
N SER A 314 12.66 -6.46 3.78
CA SER A 314 11.90 -7.68 4.06
C SER A 314 10.50 -7.66 3.43
N LEU A 315 9.92 -6.47 3.25
CA LEU A 315 8.60 -6.27 2.60
C LEU A 315 8.67 -6.47 1.08
N SER A 316 9.85 -6.32 0.49
CA SER A 316 10.01 -6.37 -0.97
C SER A 316 9.58 -7.72 -1.53
N ARG A 317 10.04 -8.84 -0.95
CA ARG A 317 9.67 -10.19 -1.43
C ARG A 317 8.18 -10.48 -1.28
N VAL A 318 7.54 -9.94 -0.24
CA VAL A 318 6.08 -10.04 -0.06
C VAL A 318 5.35 -9.33 -1.19
N ALA A 319 5.68 -8.06 -1.44
CA ALA A 319 5.04 -7.28 -2.49
C ALA A 319 5.23 -7.92 -3.88
N HIS A 320 6.46 -8.35 -4.21
CA HIS A 320 6.73 -8.98 -5.51
C HIS A 320 6.09 -10.37 -5.64
N SER A 321 6.05 -11.17 -4.57
CA SER A 321 5.31 -12.44 -4.56
C SER A 321 3.84 -12.22 -4.88
N TRP A 322 3.23 -11.20 -4.27
CA TRP A 322 1.84 -10.83 -4.55
C TRP A 322 1.64 -10.40 -6.01
N VAL A 323 2.47 -9.48 -6.50
CA VAL A 323 2.35 -8.98 -7.88
C VAL A 323 2.46 -10.11 -8.90
N LEU A 324 3.32 -11.09 -8.66
CA LEU A 324 3.49 -12.25 -9.53
C LEU A 324 2.41 -13.32 -9.35
N ALA A 325 1.55 -13.25 -8.33
CA ALA A 325 0.55 -14.28 -8.05
C ALA A 325 -0.41 -14.54 -9.23
N ARG A 326 -0.54 -13.57 -10.15
CA ARG A 326 -1.39 -13.67 -11.34
C ARG A 326 -0.64 -14.02 -12.62
N THR A 327 0.59 -13.54 -12.78
CA THR A 327 1.36 -13.64 -14.03
C THR A 327 2.39 -14.77 -14.00
N ASP A 328 2.97 -15.08 -12.84
CA ASP A 328 3.97 -16.12 -12.64
C ASP A 328 3.83 -16.73 -11.23
N ARG A 329 2.89 -17.67 -11.09
CA ARG A 329 2.55 -18.30 -9.81
C ARG A 329 3.71 -19.09 -9.21
N SER A 330 4.56 -19.71 -10.04
CA SER A 330 5.70 -20.49 -9.55
C SER A 330 6.74 -19.58 -8.92
N ARG A 331 7.08 -18.46 -9.59
CA ARG A 331 7.99 -17.47 -9.02
C ARG A 331 7.37 -16.73 -7.82
N SER A 332 6.07 -16.46 -7.86
CA SER A 332 5.31 -15.96 -6.71
C SER A 332 5.47 -16.86 -5.48
N TRP A 333 5.24 -18.17 -5.64
CA TRP A 333 5.39 -19.16 -4.59
C TRP A 333 6.83 -19.24 -4.06
N HIS A 334 7.82 -19.17 -4.96
CA HIS A 334 9.23 -19.13 -4.57
C HIS A 334 9.54 -17.92 -3.68
N LEU A 335 9.12 -16.71 -4.08
CA LEU A 335 9.31 -15.49 -3.29
C LEU A 335 8.55 -15.52 -1.97
N LEU A 336 7.36 -16.12 -1.92
CA LEU A 336 6.62 -16.36 -0.67
C LEU A 336 7.44 -17.25 0.27
N CYS A 337 7.97 -18.37 -0.23
CA CYS A 337 8.83 -19.26 0.53
C CYS A 337 10.10 -18.55 1.04
N GLU A 338 10.71 -17.67 0.22
CA GLU A 338 11.83 -16.86 0.68
C GLU A 338 11.46 -15.90 1.80
N ALA A 339 10.31 -15.22 1.67
CA ALA A 339 9.80 -14.29 2.69
C ALA A 339 9.47 -15.01 4.01
N LEU A 340 8.88 -16.22 3.95
CA LEU A 340 8.62 -17.07 5.12
C LEU A 340 9.90 -17.47 5.85
N MET A 341 10.98 -17.71 5.10
CA MET A 341 12.28 -18.09 5.67
C MET A 341 13.08 -16.90 6.20
N ASN A 342 12.58 -15.67 6.10
CA ASN A 342 13.35 -14.49 6.46
C ASN A 342 13.81 -14.52 7.92
N ASP A 343 12.89 -14.75 8.85
CA ASP A 343 13.20 -14.87 10.28
C ASP A 343 13.66 -16.28 10.68
N ILE A 344 13.05 -17.33 10.12
CA ILE A 344 13.37 -18.72 10.48
C ILE A 344 14.82 -19.08 10.12
N ALA A 345 15.30 -18.61 8.97
CA ALA A 345 16.64 -18.90 8.46
C ALA A 345 17.59 -17.68 8.51
N ASN A 346 17.19 -16.59 9.18
CA ASN A 346 17.97 -15.36 9.34
C ASN A 346 18.53 -14.79 8.01
N LYS A 347 17.70 -14.78 6.95
CA LYS A 347 18.14 -14.45 5.58
C LYS A 347 18.41 -12.96 5.33
N GLN A 348 18.02 -12.08 6.24
CA GLN A 348 18.29 -10.63 6.14
C GLN A 348 19.72 -10.25 6.60
N GLY A 349 20.58 -11.22 6.92
CA GLY A 349 21.98 -10.97 7.26
C GLY A 349 22.20 -10.56 8.72
N GLY A 350 21.43 -11.14 9.66
CA GLY A 350 21.68 -11.00 11.11
C GLY A 350 20.64 -10.23 11.90
N SER A 351 19.74 -9.48 11.24
CA SER A 351 18.78 -8.59 11.91
C SER A 351 17.69 -9.31 12.72
N THR A 352 17.46 -10.61 12.49
CA THR A 352 16.47 -11.38 13.29
C THR A 352 16.82 -11.39 14.77
N SER A 353 18.11 -11.33 15.12
CA SER A 353 18.56 -11.19 16.52
C SER A 353 18.16 -9.85 17.16
N GLU A 354 17.90 -8.82 16.36
CA GLU A 354 17.44 -7.49 16.79
C GLU A 354 15.90 -7.40 16.85
N GLY A 355 15.20 -8.30 16.15
CA GLY A 355 13.75 -8.42 16.16
C GLY A 355 13.20 -9.16 14.94
N ILE A 356 12.00 -9.74 15.08
CA ILE A 356 11.28 -10.40 13.99
C ILE A 356 10.65 -9.38 13.02
N HIS A 357 10.51 -9.74 11.75
CA HIS A 357 10.00 -8.85 10.70
C HIS A 357 8.47 -8.93 10.60
N LEU A 358 7.76 -8.31 11.55
CA LEU A 358 6.29 -8.41 11.69
C LEU A 358 5.51 -8.05 10.42
N GLY A 359 5.92 -7.02 9.68
CA GLY A 359 5.28 -6.64 8.41
C GLY A 359 5.36 -7.76 7.36
N ALA A 360 6.52 -8.40 7.23
CA ALA A 360 6.69 -9.54 6.34
C ALA A 360 5.89 -10.76 6.82
N MET A 361 5.88 -11.04 8.13
CA MET A 361 5.07 -12.12 8.71
C MET A 361 3.57 -11.95 8.39
N GLY A 362 3.02 -10.76 8.62
CA GLY A 362 1.62 -10.46 8.27
C GLY A 362 1.37 -10.57 6.77
N GLY A 363 2.27 -10.01 5.95
CA GLY A 363 2.15 -10.02 4.50
C GLY A 363 2.19 -11.43 3.87
N THR A 364 2.98 -12.36 4.43
CA THR A 364 3.01 -13.75 3.94
C THR A 364 1.68 -14.49 4.16
N LEU A 365 1.01 -14.24 5.29
CA LEU A 365 -0.35 -14.77 5.53
C LEU A 365 -1.36 -14.17 4.56
N ASP A 366 -1.20 -12.89 4.24
CA ASP A 366 -2.09 -12.17 3.34
C ASP A 366 -1.95 -12.62 1.88
N ILE A 367 -0.76 -13.04 1.43
CA ILE A 367 -0.58 -13.65 0.10
C ILE A 367 -1.45 -14.91 -0.04
N LEU A 368 -1.50 -15.76 0.99
CA LEU A 368 -2.37 -16.94 1.00
C LEU A 368 -3.85 -16.53 1.03
N GLN A 369 -4.20 -15.56 1.87
CA GLN A 369 -5.59 -15.17 2.11
C GLN A 369 -6.21 -14.38 0.96
N ARG A 370 -5.51 -13.41 0.39
CA ARG A 370 -6.02 -12.49 -0.64
C ARG A 370 -5.28 -12.62 -1.96
N GLY A 371 -3.95 -12.78 -1.97
CA GLY A 371 -3.16 -12.84 -3.20
C GLY A 371 -3.63 -13.97 -4.12
N TYR A 372 -3.59 -15.20 -3.60
CA TYR A 372 -4.00 -16.39 -4.35
C TYR A 372 -5.51 -16.59 -4.46
N THR A 373 -6.32 -16.07 -3.54
CA THR A 373 -7.79 -16.20 -3.62
C THR A 373 -8.44 -15.08 -4.42
N GLY A 374 -7.74 -13.96 -4.62
CA GLY A 374 -8.34 -12.71 -5.11
C GLY A 374 -9.34 -12.08 -4.15
N LEU A 375 -9.28 -12.41 -2.84
CA LEU A 375 -10.19 -11.88 -1.83
C LEU A 375 -10.06 -10.37 -1.71
N ASN A 376 -11.15 -9.65 -2.00
CA ASN A 376 -11.23 -8.20 -1.81
C ASN A 376 -12.64 -7.79 -1.34
N ALA A 377 -12.73 -6.88 -0.38
CA ALA A 377 -13.99 -6.27 0.05
C ALA A 377 -14.08 -4.86 -0.55
N ARG A 378 -15.01 -4.65 -1.48
CA ARG A 378 -15.23 -3.35 -2.13
C ARG A 378 -16.67 -3.23 -2.62
N GLN A 379 -17.20 -2.00 -2.65
CA GLN A 379 -18.54 -1.69 -3.15
C GLN A 379 -19.64 -2.56 -2.51
N ASP A 380 -19.56 -2.76 -1.20
CA ASP A 380 -20.48 -3.64 -0.45
C ASP A 380 -20.49 -5.11 -0.88
N MET A 381 -19.50 -5.55 -1.66
CA MET A 381 -19.38 -6.91 -2.18
C MET A 381 -18.08 -7.58 -1.75
N LEU A 382 -18.14 -8.90 -1.57
CA LEU A 382 -16.97 -9.74 -1.40
C LEU A 382 -16.55 -10.32 -2.75
N TRP A 383 -15.38 -9.93 -3.23
CA TRP A 383 -14.81 -10.38 -4.49
C TRP A 383 -13.85 -11.54 -4.24
N LEU A 384 -13.91 -12.54 -5.11
CA LEU A 384 -13.02 -13.68 -5.16
C LEU A 384 -12.62 -13.90 -6.61
N ASN A 385 -11.33 -14.12 -6.84
CA ASN A 385 -10.82 -14.55 -8.13
C ASN A 385 -9.73 -15.60 -7.90
N PRO A 386 -10.03 -16.84 -7.50
CA PRO A 386 -8.99 -17.74 -7.01
C PRO A 386 -8.04 -18.22 -8.11
N MET A 387 -6.74 -18.02 -7.90
CA MET A 387 -5.62 -18.55 -8.67
C MET A 387 -4.51 -18.99 -7.70
N VAL A 388 -4.61 -20.24 -7.24
CA VAL A 388 -3.63 -20.82 -6.31
C VAL A 388 -2.46 -21.48 -7.05
N PRO A 389 -1.24 -21.46 -6.48
CA PRO A 389 -0.08 -22.16 -7.02
C PRO A 389 -0.27 -23.68 -6.96
N ASP A 390 0.50 -24.43 -7.76
CA ASP A 390 0.33 -25.88 -7.88
C ASP A 390 0.81 -26.61 -6.60
N GLU A 391 1.72 -25.97 -5.87
CA GLU A 391 2.25 -26.38 -4.58
C GLU A 391 1.21 -26.29 -3.45
N LEU A 392 0.15 -25.49 -3.62
CA LEU A 392 -0.93 -25.33 -2.64
C LEU A 392 -2.16 -26.13 -3.07
N HIS A 393 -2.19 -27.41 -2.71
CA HIS A 393 -3.27 -28.33 -3.10
C HIS A 393 -4.65 -27.91 -2.59
N CYS A 394 -4.75 -27.47 -1.34
CA CYS A 394 -6.01 -27.04 -0.74
C CYS A 394 -5.74 -25.89 0.21
N LEU A 395 -6.53 -24.83 0.10
CA LEU A 395 -6.61 -23.74 1.06
C LEU A 395 -7.99 -23.78 1.70
N ASP A 396 -8.05 -23.90 3.02
CA ASP A 396 -9.29 -23.93 3.79
C ASP A 396 -9.17 -22.91 4.94
N ILE A 397 -9.94 -21.83 4.85
CA ILE A 397 -9.79 -20.68 5.76
C ILE A 397 -11.12 -20.09 6.20
N ASP A 398 -11.21 -19.76 7.48
CA ASP A 398 -12.34 -19.01 8.04
C ASP A 398 -12.10 -17.50 8.03
N LEU A 399 -13.04 -16.76 7.47
CA LEU A 399 -13.01 -15.32 7.27
C LEU A 399 -14.21 -14.66 7.97
N ARG A 400 -14.07 -13.40 8.31
CA ARG A 400 -15.13 -12.56 8.86
C ARG A 400 -15.37 -11.37 7.95
N TYR A 401 -16.58 -11.30 7.40
CA TYR A 401 -17.00 -10.21 6.52
C TYR A 401 -18.33 -9.66 7.02
N ARG A 402 -18.40 -8.35 7.30
CA ARG A 402 -19.62 -7.67 7.78
C ARG A 402 -20.34 -8.38 8.94
N GLY A 403 -19.55 -8.91 9.88
CA GLY A 403 -20.05 -9.63 11.06
C GLY A 403 -20.51 -11.08 10.81
N GLN A 404 -20.41 -11.57 9.57
CA GLN A 404 -20.68 -12.95 9.21
C GLN A 404 -19.39 -13.77 9.15
N TRP A 405 -19.40 -14.96 9.73
CA TRP A 405 -18.32 -15.94 9.57
C TRP A 405 -18.53 -16.74 8.28
N LEU A 406 -17.49 -16.79 7.47
CA LEU A 406 -17.45 -17.47 6.19
C LEU A 406 -16.32 -18.50 6.21
N ASN A 407 -16.53 -19.67 5.62
CA ASN A 407 -15.45 -20.61 5.33
C ASN A 407 -15.21 -20.61 3.83
N LEU A 408 -13.98 -20.26 3.41
CA LEU A 408 -13.53 -20.30 2.03
C LEU A 408 -12.60 -21.50 1.85
N ARG A 409 -13.01 -22.41 0.99
CA ARG A 409 -12.23 -23.56 0.56
C ARG A 409 -11.92 -23.44 -0.92
N VAL A 410 -10.64 -23.55 -1.28
CA VAL A 410 -10.15 -23.57 -2.66
C VAL A 410 -9.32 -24.83 -2.84
N ASP A 411 -9.76 -25.73 -3.71
CA ASP A 411 -9.05 -26.96 -4.06
C ASP A 411 -8.80 -27.03 -5.59
N PRO A 412 -8.22 -28.11 -6.14
CA PRO A 412 -7.92 -28.18 -7.58
C PRO A 412 -9.17 -28.22 -8.47
N SER A 413 -10.32 -28.64 -7.93
CA SER A 413 -11.56 -28.83 -8.66
C SER A 413 -12.54 -27.67 -8.51
N GLU A 414 -12.67 -27.12 -7.30
CA GLU A 414 -13.73 -26.16 -6.98
C GLU A 414 -13.30 -25.08 -5.98
N VAL A 415 -14.09 -24.01 -5.97
CA VAL A 415 -14.08 -22.95 -4.98
C VAL A 415 -15.42 -23.03 -4.25
N THR A 416 -15.37 -23.26 -2.95
CA THR A 416 -16.54 -23.35 -2.08
C THR A 416 -16.49 -22.24 -1.03
N LEU A 417 -17.53 -21.41 -0.99
CA LEU A 417 -17.72 -20.38 0.03
C LEU A 417 -18.98 -20.68 0.82
N ARG A 418 -18.83 -20.90 2.12
CA ARG A 418 -19.93 -21.25 3.03
C ARG A 418 -20.12 -20.18 4.08
N ALA A 419 -21.36 -19.75 4.29
CA ALA A 419 -21.75 -18.97 5.45
C ALA A 419 -21.89 -19.89 6.67
N LEU A 420 -21.07 -19.70 7.70
CA LEU A 420 -21.12 -20.51 8.90
C LEU A 420 -22.35 -20.15 9.77
N PRO A 421 -22.99 -21.13 10.42
CA PRO A 421 -24.12 -20.86 11.33
C PRO A 421 -23.73 -19.91 12.48
N GLY A 422 -24.64 -19.03 12.88
CA GLY A 422 -24.48 -18.18 14.08
C GLY A 422 -23.80 -16.83 13.86
N GLY A 423 -23.41 -16.46 12.64
CA GLY A 423 -22.87 -15.13 12.30
C GLY A 423 -23.71 -14.40 11.25
N GLY A 424 -24.11 -13.16 11.53
CA GLY A 424 -24.78 -12.23 10.60
C GLY A 424 -26.18 -12.66 10.12
N LYS A 425 -27.14 -11.72 10.08
CA LYS A 425 -28.49 -11.98 9.50
C LYS A 425 -28.62 -11.55 8.04
N ALA A 426 -27.61 -10.88 7.49
CA ALA A 426 -27.66 -10.29 6.16
C ALA A 426 -27.15 -11.27 5.09
N THR A 427 -27.80 -11.24 3.92
CA THR A 427 -27.29 -11.84 2.70
C THR A 427 -26.07 -11.06 2.22
N SER A 428 -24.96 -11.76 1.98
CA SER A 428 -23.76 -11.16 1.41
C SER A 428 -23.78 -11.27 -0.11
N LYS A 429 -23.49 -10.17 -0.82
CA LYS A 429 -23.23 -10.21 -2.26
C LYS A 429 -21.79 -10.64 -2.49
N VAL A 430 -21.61 -11.72 -3.25
CA VAL A 430 -20.31 -12.31 -3.53
C VAL A 430 -20.10 -12.33 -5.02
N VAL A 431 -18.97 -11.79 -5.49
CA VAL A 431 -18.55 -11.92 -6.88
C VAL A 431 -17.44 -12.95 -6.94
N ILE A 432 -17.65 -14.03 -7.69
CA ILE A 432 -16.60 -15.01 -7.98
C ILE A 432 -16.29 -14.92 -9.47
N ARG A 433 -15.09 -14.42 -9.78
CA ARG A 433 -14.67 -14.00 -11.13
C ARG A 433 -15.58 -12.89 -11.68
N ASP A 434 -16.44 -13.22 -12.62
CA ASP A 434 -17.35 -12.35 -13.34
C ASP A 434 -18.82 -12.56 -12.94
N LYS A 435 -19.10 -13.56 -12.08
CA LYS A 435 -20.46 -13.93 -11.68
C LYS A 435 -20.79 -13.45 -10.27
N THR A 436 -21.97 -12.84 -10.15
CA THR A 436 -22.50 -12.37 -8.87
C THR A 436 -23.44 -13.43 -8.26
N TYR A 437 -23.27 -13.68 -6.98
CA TYR A 437 -24.04 -14.61 -6.17
C TYR A 437 -24.56 -13.93 -4.90
N GLU A 438 -25.66 -14.48 -4.37
CA GLU A 438 -26.19 -14.11 -3.07
C GLU A 438 -25.92 -15.23 -2.06
N LEU A 439 -25.08 -14.95 -1.07
CA LEU A 439 -24.79 -15.89 0.00
C LEU A 439 -25.71 -15.61 1.20
N LYS A 440 -26.77 -16.42 1.32
CA LYS A 440 -27.68 -16.39 2.47
C LYS A 440 -26.99 -16.95 3.72
N PRO A 441 -27.40 -16.55 4.94
CA PRO A 441 -26.93 -17.17 6.18
C PRO A 441 -27.10 -18.70 6.15
N GLY A 442 -26.03 -19.43 6.49
CA GLY A 442 -26.00 -20.90 6.43
C GLY A 442 -25.89 -21.49 5.02
N GLY A 443 -25.92 -20.66 3.96
CA GLY A 443 -25.82 -21.09 2.57
C GLY A 443 -24.39 -21.44 2.15
N THR A 444 -24.29 -22.04 0.97
CA THR A 444 -23.03 -22.42 0.33
C THR A 444 -23.08 -22.06 -1.14
N ILE A 445 -22.00 -21.48 -1.66
CA ILE A 445 -21.74 -21.29 -3.09
C ILE A 445 -20.58 -22.21 -3.46
N THR A 446 -20.74 -23.01 -4.51
CA THR A 446 -19.68 -23.87 -5.06
C THR A 446 -19.59 -23.62 -6.55
N VAL A 447 -18.39 -23.31 -7.05
CA VAL A 447 -18.11 -23.09 -8.47
C VAL A 447 -16.86 -23.85 -8.90
N PRO A 448 -16.79 -24.32 -10.16
CA PRO A 448 -15.58 -24.96 -10.67
C PRO A 448 -14.37 -24.01 -10.68
N ARG A 449 -13.19 -24.53 -10.35
CA ARG A 449 -11.95 -23.74 -10.38
C ARG A 449 -11.47 -23.45 -11.81
N ASN A 450 -11.75 -24.27 -12.82
CA ASN A 450 -11.16 -24.12 -14.16
C ASN A 450 -12.15 -23.69 -15.26
N VAL A 451 -13.07 -22.76 -14.97
CA VAL A 451 -13.96 -22.16 -15.98
C VAL A 451 -13.68 -20.69 -16.14
#